data_AF-A0A382KUB5-F1
#
_entry.id   AF-A0A382KUB5-F1
#
_cell.length_a   1.000
_cell.length_b   1.000
_cell.length_c   1.000
_cell.angle_alpha   90.00
_cell.angle_beta   90.00
_cell.angle_gamma   90.00
#
_symmetry.space_group_name_H-M   'P 1'
#
loop_
_entity.id
_entity.type
_entity.pdbx_description
1 polymer ?
#
loop_
_entity_poly.entity_id
_entity_poly.type
_entity_poly.pdbx_seq_one_letter_code
_entity_poly.pdbx_strand_id
1 'polypeptide(L)'
;MSSKNQPVVGIATCHRLNDRHYFHVAGEKYISAVNNFSNCAGILVPAILQTSINESILDTLDGFLLTGSLSNVHPKRYNEEIIDSNLRLDETRDECVFSLIHSIIERKIPLLAICRGFQEMNIAFGGTLYQD
;
A
#
# COMPACT_ATOMS: atom_id res chain seq x y z
N MET A 1 -19.80 -14.43 27.05
CA MET A 1 -19.80 -13.20 26.24
C MET A 1 -18.60 -13.27 25.31
N SER A 2 -18.83 -13.53 24.02
CA SER A 2 -17.75 -13.60 23.02
C SER A 2 -17.33 -12.17 22.69
N SER A 3 -16.12 -11.76 23.07
CA SER A 3 -15.68 -10.38 22.86
C SER A 3 -14.21 -10.28 22.48
N LYS A 4 -13.95 -10.40 21.17
CA LYS A 4 -13.38 -9.35 20.30
C LYS A 4 -12.87 -9.99 19.02
N ASN A 5 -13.45 -9.63 17.87
CA ASN A 5 -12.77 -9.81 16.59
C ASN A 5 -11.41 -9.11 16.70
N GLN A 6 -10.33 -9.81 16.33
CA GLN A 6 -9.02 -9.18 16.21
C GLN A 6 -9.14 -7.99 15.24
N PRO A 7 -8.48 -6.84 15.50
CA PRO A 7 -8.50 -5.71 14.58
C PRO A 7 -8.07 -6.15 13.18
N VAL A 8 -8.83 -5.75 12.16
CA VAL A 8 -8.57 -6.12 10.78
C VAL A 8 -7.65 -5.08 10.15
N VAL A 9 -6.47 -5.53 9.69
CA VAL A 9 -5.46 -4.66 9.08
C VAL A 9 -5.34 -4.96 7.59
N GLY A 10 -5.60 -3.95 6.76
CA GLY A 10 -5.35 -4.03 5.32
C GLY A 10 -3.86 -3.98 5.02
N ILE A 11 -3.35 -4.93 4.24
CA ILE A 11 -1.94 -5.01 3.84
C ILE A 11 -1.85 -4.73 2.35
N ALA A 12 -1.26 -3.58 1.99
CA ALA A 12 -1.08 -3.19 0.61
C ALA A 12 -0.20 -4.19 -0.15
N THR A 13 -0.70 -4.65 -1.29
CA THR A 13 0.05 -5.51 -2.21
C THR A 13 0.79 -4.70 -3.27
N CYS A 14 1.75 -5.33 -3.93
CA CYS A 14 2.38 -4.88 -5.16
C CYS A 14 1.73 -5.58 -6.35
N HIS A 15 1.74 -4.95 -7.52
CA HIS A 15 1.39 -5.61 -8.77
C HIS A 15 2.66 -6.15 -9.42
N ARG A 16 2.72 -7.47 -9.65
CA ARG A 16 3.91 -8.13 -10.17
C ARG A 16 3.55 -9.08 -11.30
N LEU A 17 4.28 -8.96 -12.41
CA LEU A 17 4.29 -9.99 -13.45
C LEU A 17 5.16 -11.14 -12.95
N ASN A 18 4.57 -12.33 -12.84
CA ASN A 18 5.28 -13.56 -12.58
C ASN A 18 4.97 -14.54 -13.72
N ASP A 19 6.01 -14.95 -14.44
CA ASP A 19 5.91 -15.63 -15.73
C ASP A 19 5.01 -14.90 -16.74
N ARG A 20 3.78 -15.37 -16.91
CA ARG A 20 2.80 -14.86 -17.90
C ARG A 20 1.58 -14.21 -17.26
N HIS A 21 1.50 -14.18 -15.93
CA HIS A 21 0.31 -13.71 -15.22
C HIS A 21 0.69 -12.62 -14.21
N TYR A 22 -0.24 -11.71 -14.01
CA TYR A 22 -0.12 -10.70 -12.97
C TYR A 22 -0.64 -11.22 -11.64
N PHE A 23 0.06 -10.88 -10.58
CA PHE A 23 -0.26 -11.22 -9.21
C PHE A 23 -0.22 -9.98 -8.33
N HIS A 24 -1.11 -9.96 -7.33
CA HIS A 24 -1.09 -9.00 -6.25
C HIS A 24 -0.38 -9.64 -5.06
N VAL A 25 0.82 -9.17 -4.74
CA VAL A 25 1.72 -9.84 -3.79
C VAL A 25 2.11 -8.94 -2.63
N ALA A 26 2.21 -9.51 -1.44
CA ALA A 26 2.85 -8.88 -0.29
C ALA A 26 3.98 -9.78 0.21
N GLY A 27 5.07 -9.17 0.68
CA GLY A 27 6.15 -9.95 1.28
C GLY A 27 5.66 -10.63 2.56
N GLU A 28 5.99 -11.92 2.72
CA GLU A 28 5.57 -12.74 3.86
C GLU A 28 5.89 -12.09 5.22
N LYS A 29 7.01 -11.36 5.31
CA LYS A 29 7.38 -10.62 6.52
C LYS A 29 6.32 -9.62 6.98
N TYR A 30 5.60 -8.96 6.07
CA TYR A 30 4.53 -8.03 6.43
C TYR A 30 3.29 -8.78 6.91
N ILE A 31 2.94 -9.87 6.23
CA ILE A 31 1.82 -10.73 6.60
C ILE A 31 2.06 -11.35 7.98
N SER A 32 3.25 -11.89 8.21
CA SER A 32 3.67 -12.49 9.48
C SER A 32 3.71 -11.45 10.60
N ALA A 33 4.25 -10.25 10.35
CA ALA A 33 4.25 -9.16 11.32
C ALA A 33 2.84 -8.83 11.83
N VAL A 34 1.87 -8.72 10.91
CA VAL A 34 0.48 -8.45 11.27
C VAL A 34 -0.13 -9.64 12.02
N ASN A 35 -0.11 -10.82 11.43
CA ASN A 35 -0.86 -11.98 11.93
C ASN A 35 -0.28 -12.58 13.21
N ASN A 36 1.05 -12.58 13.35
CA ASN A 36 1.73 -13.33 14.40
C ASN A 36 2.29 -12.45 15.52
N PHE A 37 2.50 -11.15 15.26
CA PHE A 37 3.21 -10.26 16.19
C PHE A 37 2.46 -8.99 16.58
N SER A 38 1.28 -8.73 16.02
CA SER A 38 0.49 -7.52 16.32
C SER A 38 -0.90 -7.76 16.93
N ASN A 39 -1.29 -9.02 17.12
CA ASN A 39 -2.65 -9.41 17.55
C ASN A 39 -3.77 -8.85 16.64
N CYS A 40 -3.46 -8.72 15.34
CA CYS A 40 -4.38 -8.26 14.30
C CYS A 40 -4.59 -9.37 13.27
N ALA A 41 -5.73 -9.31 12.56
CA ALA A 41 -6.01 -10.15 11.42
C ALA A 41 -5.67 -9.40 10.12
N GLY A 42 -4.69 -9.88 9.37
CA GLY A 42 -4.26 -9.27 8.11
C GLY A 42 -5.13 -9.69 6.92
N ILE A 43 -5.55 -8.72 6.11
CA ILE A 43 -6.19 -8.94 4.80
C ILE A 43 -5.33 -8.30 3.72
N LEU A 44 -5.01 -9.06 2.68
CA LEU A 44 -4.31 -8.51 1.52
C LEU A 44 -5.24 -7.62 0.71
N VAL A 45 -4.85 -6.37 0.51
CA VAL A 45 -5.58 -5.40 -0.32
C VAL A 45 -4.94 -5.41 -1.71
N PRO A 46 -5.65 -5.89 -2.75
CA PRO A 46 -5.11 -5.95 -4.11
C PRO A 46 -4.75 -4.56 -4.64
N ALA A 47 -3.58 -4.43 -5.24
CA ALA A 47 -3.14 -3.24 -5.95
C ALA A 47 -3.89 -3.09 -7.29
N ILE A 48 -5.20 -2.91 -7.25
CA ILE A 48 -6.06 -2.67 -8.40
C ILE A 48 -6.89 -1.41 -8.17
N LEU A 49 -7.06 -0.61 -9.21
CA LEU A 49 -7.91 0.57 -9.15
C LEU A 49 -9.36 0.17 -9.40
N GLN A 50 -10.14 0.04 -8.33
CA GLN A 50 -11.60 -0.08 -8.40
C GLN A 50 -12.19 0.80 -7.30
N THR A 51 -12.33 2.10 -7.60
CA THR A 51 -12.62 3.16 -6.62
C THR A 51 -13.80 2.85 -5.69
N SER A 52 -14.92 2.32 -6.19
CA SER A 52 -16.07 1.97 -5.35
C SER A 52 -15.82 0.79 -4.40
N ILE A 53 -15.04 -0.20 -4.82
CA ILE A 53 -14.70 -1.38 -4.00
C ILE A 53 -13.58 -1.04 -3.01
N ASN A 54 -12.65 -0.19 -3.44
CA ASN A 54 -11.54 0.24 -2.61
C ASN A 54 -12.00 1.19 -1.49
N GLU A 55 -13.06 1.98 -1.67
CA GLU A 55 -13.60 2.80 -0.57
C GLU A 55 -14.39 1.95 0.44
N SER A 56 -15.19 0.99 -0.02
CA SER A 56 -15.99 0.15 0.86
C SER A 56 -15.16 -0.81 1.71
N ILE A 57 -13.99 -1.25 1.22
CA ILE A 57 -13.08 -2.05 2.04
C ILE A 57 -12.56 -1.24 3.23
N LEU A 58 -12.31 0.07 3.07
CA LEU A 58 -11.80 0.92 4.16
C LEU A 58 -12.76 0.98 5.35
N ASP A 59 -14.07 0.91 5.10
CA ASP A 59 -15.10 0.91 6.15
C ASP A 59 -15.06 -0.37 7.02
N THR A 60 -14.32 -1.39 6.59
CA THR A 60 -14.16 -2.66 7.32
C THR A 60 -12.81 -2.80 8.02
N LEU A 61 -11.87 -1.86 7.81
CA LEU A 61 -10.50 -1.95 8.33
C LEU A 61 -10.32 -1.12 9.60
N ASP A 62 -9.69 -1.75 10.60
CA ASP A 62 -9.27 -1.10 11.85
C ASP A 62 -7.86 -0.49 11.75
N GLY A 63 -7.14 -0.78 10.66
CA GLY A 63 -5.82 -0.25 10.37
C GLY A 63 -5.38 -0.58 8.95
N PHE A 64 -4.34 0.11 8.48
CA PHE A 64 -3.77 -0.11 7.16
C PHE A 64 -2.24 -0.12 7.21
N LEU A 65 -1.64 -1.00 6.42
CA LEU A 65 -0.21 -1.17 6.28
C LEU A 65 0.21 -0.95 4.82
N LEU A 66 0.87 0.18 4.56
CA LEU A 66 1.60 0.39 3.31
C LEU A 66 2.95 -0.31 3.38
N THR A 67 3.08 -1.39 2.63
CA THR A 67 4.27 -2.26 2.64
C THR A 67 5.45 -1.62 1.92
N GLY A 68 6.68 -1.98 2.28
CA GLY A 68 7.83 -1.69 1.42
C GLY A 68 7.85 -2.59 0.19
N SER A 69 8.60 -2.19 -0.84
CA SER A 69 8.70 -2.91 -2.11
C SER A 69 10.02 -2.59 -2.81
N LEU A 70 10.43 -3.46 -3.73
CA LEU A 70 11.57 -3.24 -4.62
C LEU A 70 11.27 -2.25 -5.75
N SER A 71 9.99 -1.93 -5.97
CA SER A 71 9.60 -0.87 -6.92
C SER A 71 9.67 0.49 -6.27
N ASN A 72 9.90 1.51 -7.08
CA ASN A 72 9.93 2.92 -6.68
C ASN A 72 8.61 3.60 -7.04
N VAL A 73 8.29 4.70 -6.37
CA VAL A 73 7.16 5.57 -6.76
C VAL A 73 7.52 6.23 -8.10
N HIS A 74 6.59 6.24 -9.05
CA HIS A 74 6.86 6.82 -10.37
C HIS A 74 7.18 8.33 -10.26
N PRO A 75 8.29 8.83 -10.85
CA PRO A 75 8.68 10.25 -10.80
C PRO A 75 7.61 11.29 -11.17
N LYS A 76 6.77 10.99 -12.17
CA LYS A 76 5.57 11.77 -12.51
C LYS A 76 4.68 12.15 -11.32
N ARG A 77 4.67 11.36 -10.23
CA ARG A 77 3.86 11.64 -9.03
C ARG A 77 4.37 12.82 -8.22
N TYR A 78 5.62 13.22 -8.43
CA TYR A 78 6.25 14.37 -7.79
C TYR A 78 6.86 15.32 -8.82
N ASN A 79 6.26 15.37 -10.02
CA ASN A 79 6.59 16.31 -11.10
C ASN A 79 8.02 16.23 -11.63
N GLU A 80 8.61 15.03 -11.63
CA GLU A 80 9.93 14.78 -12.21
C GLU A 80 9.87 13.78 -13.37
N GLU A 81 10.81 13.93 -14.30
CA GLU A 81 11.10 12.95 -15.33
C GLU A 81 11.91 11.77 -14.74
N ILE A 82 11.88 10.62 -15.42
CA ILE A 82 12.69 9.47 -15.02
C ILE A 82 14.16 9.77 -15.32
N ILE A 83 14.99 9.83 -14.29
CA ILE A 83 16.44 10.07 -14.41
C ILE A 83 17.21 8.75 -14.49
N ASP A 84 16.80 7.74 -13.70
CA ASP A 84 17.35 6.38 -13.77
C ASP A 84 16.41 5.43 -14.51
N SER A 85 16.85 4.96 -15.68
CA SER A 85 16.09 4.00 -16.48
C SER A 85 15.96 2.61 -15.84
N ASN A 86 16.72 2.31 -14.79
CA ASN A 86 16.66 1.04 -14.07
C ASN A 86 15.59 1.03 -12.97
N LEU A 87 14.90 2.14 -12.72
CA LEU A 87 13.83 2.22 -11.74
C LEU A 87 12.76 1.17 -12.05
N ARG A 88 12.53 0.29 -11.08
CA ARG A 88 11.43 -0.66 -11.14
C ARG A 88 10.16 0.08 -10.79
N LEU A 89 9.24 0.22 -11.72
CA LEU A 89 7.99 0.94 -11.50
C LEU A 89 6.82 -0.02 -11.27
N ASP A 90 5.88 0.40 -10.44
CA ASP A 90 4.64 -0.31 -10.15
C ASP A 90 3.50 0.71 -10.17
N GLU A 91 3.14 1.14 -11.38
CA GLU A 91 2.12 2.18 -11.57
C GLU A 91 0.75 1.76 -11.09
N THR A 92 0.40 0.47 -11.19
CA THR A 92 -0.87 -0.04 -10.69
C THR A 92 -0.97 0.11 -9.17
N ARG A 93 0.12 -0.17 -8.44
CA ARG A 93 0.19 0.11 -7.00
C ARG A 93 0.11 1.61 -6.73
N ASP A 94 0.82 2.43 -7.50
CA ASP A 94 0.77 3.89 -7.33
C ASP A 94 -0.68 4.39 -7.49
N GLU A 95 -1.38 4.05 -8.57
CA GLU A 95 -2.78 4.45 -8.77
C GLU A 95 -3.68 4.01 -7.61
N CYS A 96 -3.55 2.76 -7.15
CA CYS A 96 -4.35 2.25 -6.04
C CYS A 96 -4.06 3.04 -4.74
N VAL A 97 -2.78 3.17 -4.37
CA VAL A 97 -2.37 3.82 -3.13
C VAL A 97 -2.74 5.32 -3.12
N PHE A 98 -2.44 6.06 -4.18
CA PHE A 98 -2.76 7.49 -4.25
C PHE A 98 -4.27 7.75 -4.29
N SER A 99 -5.07 6.81 -4.80
CA SER A 99 -6.54 6.89 -4.70
C SER A 99 -7.07 6.69 -3.27
N LEU A 100 -6.33 6.01 -2.40
CA LEU A 100 -6.79 5.60 -1.07
C LEU A 100 -6.20 6.39 0.09
N ILE A 101 -4.98 6.92 -0.03
CA ILE A 101 -4.27 7.54 1.10
C ILE A 101 -5.10 8.64 1.75
N HIS A 102 -5.68 9.56 0.96
CA HIS A 102 -6.49 10.65 1.49
C HIS A 102 -7.72 10.11 2.24
N SER A 103 -8.43 9.16 1.63
CA SER A 103 -9.58 8.48 2.22
C SER A 103 -9.26 7.75 3.53
N ILE A 104 -8.09 7.11 3.64
CA ILE A 104 -7.61 6.45 4.87
C ILE A 104 -7.42 7.50 5.99
N ILE A 105 -6.77 8.62 5.67
CA ILE A 105 -6.48 9.69 6.63
C ILE A 105 -7.77 10.43 7.05
N GLU A 106 -8.66 10.74 6.12
CA GLU A 106 -9.96 11.38 6.39
C GLU A 106 -10.83 10.52 7.32
N ARG A 107 -10.81 9.20 7.13
CA ARG A 107 -11.49 8.22 8.01
C ARG A 107 -10.77 7.97 9.34
N LYS A 108 -9.59 8.56 9.55
CA LYS A 108 -8.75 8.37 10.74
C LYS A 108 -8.39 6.89 10.97
N ILE A 109 -8.25 6.12 9.90
CA ILE A 109 -7.76 4.74 9.98
C ILE A 109 -6.27 4.79 10.34
N PRO A 110 -5.82 4.13 11.44
CA PRO A 110 -4.42 4.05 11.78
C PRO A 110 -3.59 3.48 10.62
N LEU A 111 -2.58 4.23 10.17
CA LEU A 111 -1.78 3.89 9.00
C LEU A 111 -0.31 3.74 9.39
N LEU A 112 0.27 2.58 9.10
CA LEU A 112 1.71 2.34 9.18
C LEU A 112 2.28 2.23 7.76
N ALA A 113 3.37 2.93 7.49
CA ALA A 113 3.99 2.99 6.17
C ALA A 113 5.47 2.66 6.25
N ILE A 114 5.93 1.66 5.48
CA ILE A 114 7.28 1.12 5.57
C ILE A 114 8.02 1.28 4.24
N CYS A 115 9.23 1.85 4.26
CA CYS A 115 10.09 1.99 3.07
C CYS A 115 9.34 2.69 1.92
N ARG A 116 9.04 1.99 0.81
CA ARG A 116 8.21 2.54 -0.28
C ARG A 116 6.88 3.10 0.22
N GLY A 117 6.24 2.45 1.19
CA GLY A 117 5.02 2.97 1.81
C GLY A 117 5.17 4.36 2.39
N PHE A 118 6.30 4.62 3.05
CA PHE A 118 6.60 5.93 3.63
C PHE A 118 6.86 6.99 2.54
N GLN A 119 7.50 6.58 1.44
CA GLN A 119 7.70 7.43 0.27
C GLN A 119 6.36 7.81 -0.39
N GLU A 120 5.45 6.84 -0.56
CA GLU A 120 4.09 7.06 -1.07
C GLU A 120 3.35 8.10 -0.22
N MET A 121 3.44 8.00 1.11
CA MET A 121 2.88 8.98 2.03
C MET A 121 3.49 10.37 1.83
N ASN A 122 4.82 10.47 1.78
CA ASN A 122 5.49 11.76 1.56
C ASN A 122 5.01 12.44 0.27
N ILE A 123 4.92 11.69 -0.83
CA ILE A 123 4.43 12.22 -2.11
C ILE A 123 2.96 12.60 -2.06
N ALA A 124 2.11 11.80 -1.40
CA ALA A 124 0.68 12.08 -1.31
C ALA A 124 0.39 13.42 -0.61
N PHE A 125 1.29 13.86 0.27
CA PHE A 125 1.18 15.12 1.01
C PHE A 125 2.13 16.21 0.49
N GLY A 126 2.57 16.12 -0.77
CA GLY A 126 3.29 17.19 -1.47
C GLY A 126 4.80 17.21 -1.30
N GLY A 127 5.40 16.15 -0.75
CA GLY A 127 6.85 15.97 -0.74
C GLY A 127 7.43 15.55 -2.09
N THR A 128 8.76 15.40 -2.14
CA THR A 128 9.51 14.89 -3.30
C THR A 128 10.46 13.75 -2.88
N LEU A 129 11.08 13.06 -3.85
CA LEU A 129 12.03 11.97 -3.60
C LEU A 129 13.30 12.16 -4.42
N TYR A 130 14.40 11.66 -3.88
CA TYR A 130 15.65 11.43 -4.61
C TYR A 130 15.55 10.13 -5.42
N GLN A 131 16.05 10.12 -6.66
CA GLN A 131 15.97 8.98 -7.60
C GLN A 131 17.22 8.09 -7.62
N ASP A 132 18.25 8.48 -6.85
CA ASP A 132 19.60 7.90 -6.76
C ASP A 132 19.70 6.56 -6.02
#